data_AF-A0A1N5VZ37-F1
#
_entry.id   AF-A0A1N5VZ37-F1
#
_cell.length_a   1.000
_cell.length_b   1.000
_cell.length_c   1.000
_cell.angle_alpha   90.00
_cell.angle_beta   90.00
_cell.angle_gamma   90.00
#
_symmetry.space_group_name_H-M   'P 1'
#
loop_
_entity.id
_entity.type
_entity.pdbx_description
1 polymer ?
#
loop_
_entity_poly.entity_id
_entity_poly.type
_entity_poly.pdbx_seq_one_letter_code
_entity_poly.pdbx_strand_id
1 'polypeptide(L)'
;MVTAQYTDGGAAGGVPALTGSTRAQLQPKSKEAEHFTAHSGLTVNDRPTARAGERLGDVDHNDWAAYGPVDLRNIGSVTLGVTNGGFGGDIEIRAGSPTGTLIGRATIGSTGGWDNLVSPTVTLTNRPAGTTTLYAKFVNAAQVGGTPDLLSLDWLRFNGSGVKQEPGGALSLAASPGSGTAPLISTLTATATVPSGQSITDYAWDFGDNSAVTHGATLRSTGQSYPRKGTFTARVTVTYTSGETRSANLTITVN
;
A
#
# COMPACT_ATOMS: atom_id res chain seq x y z
N MET A 1 1.75 3.32 18.99
CA MET A 1 0.94 2.54 19.95
C MET A 1 0.21 3.52 20.85
N VAL A 2 -1.07 3.29 21.12
CA VAL A 2 -1.85 4.07 22.09
C VAL A 2 -2.17 3.16 23.27
N THR A 3 -1.95 3.63 24.49
CA THR A 3 -2.28 2.89 25.72
C THR A 3 -3.30 3.68 26.51
N ALA A 4 -4.36 3.02 26.95
CA ALA A 4 -5.31 3.58 27.91
C ALA A 4 -5.21 2.78 29.21
N GLN A 5 -5.19 3.49 30.34
CA GLN A 5 -5.19 2.91 31.68
C GLN A 5 -6.31 3.55 32.49
N TYR A 6 -6.95 2.75 33.33
CA TYR A 6 -7.98 3.20 34.26
C TYR A 6 -7.75 2.53 35.60
N THR A 7 -7.74 3.32 36.66
CA THR A 7 -7.69 2.83 38.04
C THR A 7 -9.04 3.09 38.68
N ASP A 8 -9.68 2.04 39.23
CA ASP A 8 -10.91 2.21 39.99
C ASP A 8 -10.64 2.81 41.39
N GLY A 9 -11.70 3.08 42.15
CA GLY A 9 -11.58 3.67 43.48
C GLY A 9 -11.31 2.68 44.61
N GLY A 10 -11.16 1.38 44.31
CA GLY A 10 -11.30 0.32 45.31
C GLY A 10 -12.75 0.15 45.82
N ALA A 11 -12.94 -0.65 46.86
CA ALA A 11 -14.25 -0.89 47.48
C ALA A 11 -14.22 -0.71 49.01
N ALA A 12 -15.41 -0.58 49.61
CA ALA A 12 -15.57 -0.47 51.06
C ALA A 12 -14.93 -1.66 51.79
N GLY A 13 -14.46 -1.44 53.03
CA GLY A 13 -13.76 -2.48 53.80
C GLY A 13 -12.27 -2.60 53.50
N GLY A 14 -11.65 -1.58 52.88
CA GLY A 14 -10.21 -1.54 52.62
C GLY A 14 -9.75 -2.33 51.39
N VAL A 15 -10.66 -2.60 50.45
CA VAL A 15 -10.31 -3.26 49.19
C VAL A 15 -9.51 -2.28 48.32
N PRO A 16 -8.26 -2.61 47.96
CA PRO A 16 -7.41 -1.71 47.16
C PRO A 16 -7.98 -1.45 45.76
N ALA A 17 -7.59 -0.31 45.18
CA ALA A 17 -7.88 0.01 43.80
C ALA A 17 -7.22 -0.97 42.81
N LEU A 18 -7.91 -1.25 41.70
CA LEU A 18 -7.38 -2.03 40.59
C LEU A 18 -7.13 -1.15 39.38
N THR A 19 -5.99 -1.35 38.73
CA THR A 19 -5.67 -0.70 37.45
C THR A 19 -5.86 -1.68 36.30
N GLY A 20 -6.78 -1.37 35.39
CA GLY A 20 -6.92 -2.01 34.09
C GLY A 20 -6.15 -1.24 33.02
N SER A 21 -5.62 -1.96 32.02
CA SER A 21 -4.99 -1.32 30.85
C SER A 21 -5.37 -2.01 29.55
N THR A 22 -5.44 -1.24 28.47
CA THR A 22 -5.62 -1.73 27.10
C THR A 22 -4.70 -0.99 26.14
N ARG A 23 -4.38 -1.62 25.01
CA ARG A 23 -3.46 -1.10 24.00
C ARG A 23 -4.07 -1.22 22.61
N ALA A 24 -3.88 -0.19 21.80
CA ALA A 24 -4.17 -0.20 20.37
C ALA A 24 -2.87 0.05 19.58
N GLN A 25 -2.52 -0.87 18.69
CA GLN A 25 -1.42 -0.69 17.75
C GLN A 25 -1.99 -0.24 16.40
N LEU A 26 -1.70 1.01 16.02
CA LEU A 26 -2.02 1.52 14.70
C LEU A 26 -0.91 1.16 13.73
N GLN A 27 -1.28 0.74 12.52
CA GLN A 27 -0.35 0.48 11.42
C GLN A 27 -0.50 1.58 10.36
N PRO A 28 0.61 2.12 9.83
CA PRO A 28 0.53 3.03 8.69
C PRO A 28 -0.03 2.29 7.46
N LYS A 29 -0.71 3.03 6.58
CA LYS A 29 -1.27 2.47 5.34
C LYS A 29 -0.22 2.14 4.29
N SER A 30 0.94 2.80 4.33
CA SER A 30 2.09 2.48 3.49
C SER A 30 3.14 1.75 4.32
N LYS A 31 3.72 0.70 3.75
CA LYS A 31 4.88 -0.01 4.30
C LYS A 31 5.89 -0.25 3.18
N GLU A 32 7.16 -0.04 3.49
CA GLU A 32 8.22 -0.64 2.69
C GLU A 32 8.16 -2.16 2.86
N ALA A 33 8.46 -2.88 1.79
CA ALA A 33 8.30 -4.33 1.76
C ALA A 33 9.36 -5.01 2.63
N GLU A 34 10.57 -4.48 2.68
CA GLU A 34 11.69 -4.88 3.53
C GLU A 34 11.44 -4.64 5.02
N HIS A 35 10.42 -3.85 5.38
CA HIS A 35 9.96 -3.71 6.76
C HIS A 35 8.95 -4.82 7.16
N PHE A 36 9.31 -6.07 6.83
CA PHE A 36 8.58 -7.25 7.26
C PHE A 36 8.86 -7.58 8.73
N THR A 37 8.02 -8.46 9.29
CA THR A 37 8.19 -9.03 10.64
C THR A 37 8.84 -10.41 10.64
N ALA A 38 8.72 -11.13 9.52
CA ALA A 38 9.42 -12.38 9.23
C ALA A 38 9.44 -12.57 7.71
N HIS A 39 10.37 -13.37 7.20
CA HIS A 39 10.41 -13.75 5.79
C HIS A 39 10.99 -15.17 5.65
N SER A 40 10.89 -15.73 4.45
CA SER A 40 11.56 -16.96 4.02
C SER A 40 12.14 -16.74 2.63
N GLY A 41 13.43 -17.05 2.44
CA GLY A 41 14.13 -17.05 1.16
C GLY A 41 14.53 -15.69 0.58
N LEU A 42 13.92 -14.60 1.06
CA LEU A 42 14.15 -13.26 0.50
C LEU A 42 15.45 -12.60 0.94
N THR A 43 16.00 -11.74 0.06
CA THR A 43 17.06 -10.79 0.37
C THR A 43 16.53 -9.36 0.37
N VAL A 44 17.10 -8.49 1.21
CA VAL A 44 16.91 -7.03 1.13
C VAL A 44 18.04 -6.45 0.29
N ASN A 45 17.69 -5.87 -0.85
CA ASN A 45 18.64 -5.39 -1.85
C ASN A 45 18.69 -3.87 -1.86
N ASP A 46 19.90 -3.30 -1.72
CA ASP A 46 20.16 -1.89 -1.99
C ASP A 46 19.81 -1.56 -3.45
N ARG A 47 18.83 -0.66 -3.63
CA ARG A 47 18.36 -0.23 -4.94
C ARG A 47 17.97 1.25 -4.94
N PRO A 48 18.80 2.15 -5.50
CA PRO A 48 18.50 3.59 -5.53
C PRO A 48 17.20 3.99 -6.24
N THR A 49 16.70 3.14 -7.14
CA THR A 49 15.42 3.34 -7.86
C THR A 49 14.20 2.85 -7.07
N ALA A 50 14.42 2.10 -5.98
CA ALA A 50 13.37 1.70 -5.07
C ALA A 50 12.98 2.86 -4.14
N ARG A 51 11.77 2.81 -3.63
CA ARG A 51 11.32 3.77 -2.62
C ARG A 51 12.17 3.56 -1.37
N ALA A 52 12.65 4.66 -0.79
CA ALA A 52 13.57 4.62 0.35
C ALA A 52 14.91 3.89 0.13
N GLY A 53 15.21 3.43 -1.09
CA GLY A 53 16.54 2.93 -1.47
C GLY A 53 16.78 1.43 -1.27
N GLU A 54 15.80 0.69 -0.75
CA GLU A 54 15.87 -0.76 -0.54
C GLU A 54 14.60 -1.43 -1.08
N ARG A 55 14.65 -2.75 -1.30
CA ARG A 55 13.47 -3.56 -1.63
C ARG A 55 13.72 -5.05 -1.39
N LEU A 56 12.66 -5.85 -1.41
CA LEU A 56 12.76 -7.31 -1.44
C LEU A 56 13.16 -7.82 -2.83
N GLY A 57 14.19 -8.65 -2.88
CA GLY A 57 14.65 -9.35 -4.09
C GLY A 57 15.03 -10.80 -3.80
N ASP A 58 15.71 -11.43 -4.75
CA ASP A 58 16.07 -12.86 -4.76
C ASP A 58 14.84 -13.74 -4.52
N VAL A 59 13.72 -13.35 -5.15
CA VAL A 59 12.41 -13.93 -4.89
C VAL A 59 12.25 -15.22 -5.69
N ASP A 60 12.10 -16.34 -4.98
CA ASP A 60 11.78 -17.64 -5.56
C ASP A 60 10.35 -18.12 -5.23
N HIS A 61 9.91 -19.16 -5.93
CA HIS A 61 8.65 -19.81 -5.69
C HIS A 61 8.57 -20.37 -4.26
N ASN A 62 7.49 -19.99 -3.57
CA ASN A 62 7.19 -20.27 -2.17
C ASN A 62 7.88 -19.38 -1.14
N ASP A 63 8.70 -18.42 -1.56
CA ASP A 63 9.16 -17.38 -0.65
C ASP A 63 8.02 -16.49 -0.20
N TRP A 64 8.22 -15.83 0.94
CA TRP A 64 7.21 -14.95 1.50
C TRP A 64 7.80 -13.91 2.45
N ALA A 65 7.12 -12.77 2.55
CA ALA A 65 7.31 -11.77 3.60
C ALA A 65 6.03 -11.62 4.42
N ALA A 66 6.16 -11.52 5.75
CA ALA A 66 5.06 -11.41 6.69
C ALA A 66 4.95 -10.02 7.30
N TYR A 67 3.74 -9.49 7.40
CA TYR A 67 3.42 -8.19 7.99
C TYR A 67 2.34 -8.38 9.07
N GLY A 68 2.71 -8.20 10.33
CA GLY A 68 1.78 -8.33 11.45
C GLY A 68 2.22 -7.54 12.67
N PRO A 69 1.31 -7.29 13.64
CA PRO A 69 -0.13 -7.43 13.50
C PRO A 69 -0.74 -6.38 12.56
N VAL A 70 -1.76 -6.75 11.77
CA VAL A 70 -2.58 -5.83 10.96
C VAL A 70 -4.06 -6.06 11.18
N ASP A 71 -4.88 -5.02 11.02
CA ASP A 71 -6.35 -5.10 11.00
C ASP A 71 -6.84 -4.47 9.68
N LEU A 72 -7.64 -5.22 8.92
CA LEU A 72 -8.14 -4.82 7.60
C LEU A 72 -9.54 -4.19 7.64
N ARG A 73 -10.05 -3.81 8.82
CA ARG A 73 -11.31 -3.07 8.95
C ARG A 73 -11.31 -1.87 8.02
N ASN A 74 -12.32 -1.79 7.14
CA ASN A 74 -12.48 -0.74 6.12
C ASN A 74 -11.30 -0.58 5.14
N ILE A 75 -10.49 -1.62 4.93
CA ILE A 75 -9.43 -1.67 3.91
C ILE A 75 -9.84 -2.65 2.82
N GLY A 76 -10.14 -2.14 1.62
CA GLY A 76 -10.73 -2.93 0.53
C GLY A 76 -9.74 -3.43 -0.50
N SER A 77 -8.54 -2.84 -0.59
CA SER A 77 -7.51 -3.24 -1.56
C SER A 77 -6.11 -2.93 -1.04
N VAL A 78 -5.11 -3.50 -1.71
CA VAL A 78 -3.69 -3.17 -1.52
C VAL A 78 -3.06 -2.90 -2.89
N THR A 79 -2.31 -1.80 -2.98
CA THR A 79 -1.45 -1.49 -4.12
C THR A 79 -0.04 -1.98 -3.81
N LEU A 80 0.61 -2.62 -4.78
CA LEU A 80 1.96 -3.17 -4.62
C LEU A 80 2.91 -2.44 -5.55
N GLY A 81 4.03 -1.93 -5.06
CA GLY A 81 5.13 -1.45 -5.92
C GLY A 81 6.01 -2.62 -6.31
N VAL A 82 6.02 -3.00 -7.60
CA VAL A 82 6.65 -4.24 -8.05
C VAL A 82 7.49 -3.99 -9.31
N THR A 83 8.64 -4.63 -9.40
CA THR A 83 9.43 -4.73 -10.65
C THR A 83 9.59 -6.18 -11.04
N ASN A 84 9.72 -6.44 -12.34
CA ASN A 84 10.00 -7.78 -12.84
C ASN A 84 10.87 -7.71 -14.10
N GLY A 85 12.16 -7.98 -13.93
CA GLY A 85 13.11 -8.25 -15.00
C GLY A 85 13.44 -9.74 -15.19
N GLY A 86 12.72 -10.63 -14.49
CA GLY A 86 12.99 -12.06 -14.41
C GLY A 86 11.82 -12.90 -14.91
N PHE A 87 11.53 -14.00 -14.21
CA PHE A 87 10.61 -15.03 -14.69
C PHE A 87 9.13 -14.65 -14.55
N GLY A 88 8.80 -13.73 -13.64
CA GLY A 88 7.43 -13.35 -13.30
C GLY A 88 6.69 -14.39 -12.48
N GLY A 89 5.52 -14.02 -12.01
CA GLY A 89 4.72 -14.88 -11.14
C GLY A 89 3.59 -14.14 -10.45
N ASP A 90 2.96 -14.82 -9.52
CA ASP A 90 1.91 -14.26 -8.69
C ASP A 90 2.47 -13.79 -7.34
N ILE A 91 1.97 -12.64 -6.87
CA ILE A 91 2.03 -12.24 -5.46
C ILE A 91 0.68 -12.54 -4.85
N GLU A 92 0.63 -13.54 -3.98
CA GLU A 92 -0.54 -13.90 -3.20
C GLU A 92 -0.52 -13.19 -1.85
N ILE A 93 -1.61 -12.47 -1.54
CA ILE A 93 -1.83 -11.90 -0.22
C ILE A 93 -2.63 -12.92 0.60
N ARG A 94 -2.01 -13.47 1.64
CA ARG A 94 -2.59 -14.51 2.50
C ARG A 94 -2.71 -14.05 3.94
N ALA A 95 -3.74 -14.52 4.65
CA ALA A 95 -3.96 -14.23 6.06
C ALA A 95 -3.65 -15.43 6.96
N GLY A 96 -3.00 -15.16 8.09
CA GLY A 96 -2.74 -16.13 9.16
C GLY A 96 -1.43 -16.92 8.98
N SER A 97 -1.18 -17.49 7.80
CA SER A 97 0.07 -18.19 7.49
C SER A 97 0.41 -18.12 5.98
N PRO A 98 1.61 -18.55 5.55
CA PRO A 98 1.96 -18.65 4.12
C PRO A 98 1.05 -19.59 3.31
N THR A 99 0.35 -20.51 3.98
CA THR A 99 -0.65 -21.42 3.36
C THR A 99 -2.07 -21.10 3.79
N GLY A 100 -2.28 -19.99 4.51
CA GLY A 100 -3.57 -19.57 5.03
C GLY A 100 -4.49 -19.01 3.96
N THR A 101 -5.60 -18.41 4.39
CA THR A 101 -6.65 -17.89 3.51
C THR A 101 -6.08 -16.92 2.48
N LEU A 102 -6.24 -17.23 1.19
CA LEU A 102 -5.93 -16.30 0.11
C LEU A 102 -6.98 -15.18 0.10
N ILE A 103 -6.54 -13.95 0.27
CA ILE A 103 -7.41 -12.77 0.30
C ILE A 103 -7.20 -11.86 -0.91
N GLY A 104 -6.09 -11.98 -1.64
CA GLY A 104 -5.84 -11.24 -2.86
C GLY A 104 -4.72 -11.87 -3.69
N ARG A 105 -4.68 -11.57 -4.98
CA ARG A 105 -3.63 -12.03 -5.89
C ARG A 105 -3.32 -10.94 -6.93
N ALA A 106 -2.05 -10.69 -7.18
CA ALA A 106 -1.57 -9.95 -8.35
C ALA A 106 -0.77 -10.88 -9.25
N THR A 107 -1.06 -10.91 -10.54
CA THR A 107 -0.21 -11.57 -11.54
C THR A 107 0.74 -10.55 -12.14
N ILE A 108 2.03 -10.81 -12.03
CA ILE A 108 3.10 -9.88 -12.41
C ILE A 108 3.82 -10.44 -13.64
N GLY A 109 3.52 -9.86 -14.80
CA GLY A 109 4.29 -10.07 -16.02
C GLY A 109 5.58 -9.26 -16.04
N SER A 110 6.32 -9.32 -17.15
CA SER A 110 7.53 -8.49 -17.33
C SER A 110 7.18 -7.00 -17.24
N THR A 111 7.98 -6.24 -16.50
CA THR A 111 7.87 -4.77 -16.45
C THR A 111 8.91 -4.09 -17.35
N GLY A 112 9.65 -4.89 -18.15
CA GLY A 112 10.72 -4.41 -19.01
C GLY A 112 12.07 -4.20 -18.31
N GLY A 113 12.21 -4.63 -17.06
CA GLY A 113 13.48 -4.59 -16.33
C GLY A 113 13.34 -4.40 -14.82
N TRP A 114 14.44 -4.63 -14.11
CA TRP A 114 14.49 -4.58 -12.64
C TRP A 114 14.30 -3.18 -12.04
N ASP A 115 14.37 -2.11 -12.83
CA ASP A 115 14.13 -0.73 -12.38
C ASP A 115 12.79 -0.16 -12.87
N ASN A 116 12.02 -0.98 -13.58
CA ASN A 116 10.80 -0.52 -14.17
C ASN A 116 9.63 -0.87 -13.25
N LEU A 117 9.38 -0.01 -12.27
CA LEU A 117 8.28 -0.21 -11.33
C LEU A 117 6.92 -0.07 -12.04
N VAL A 118 6.01 -0.96 -11.68
CA VAL A 118 4.57 -0.86 -11.89
C VAL A 118 3.88 -0.96 -10.54
N SER A 119 2.65 -0.46 -10.43
CA SER A 119 1.88 -0.48 -9.19
C SER A 119 0.44 -1.01 -9.34
N PRO A 120 0.27 -2.33 -9.57
CA PRO A 120 -1.06 -2.95 -9.61
C PRO A 120 -1.78 -2.83 -8.26
N THR A 121 -3.10 -2.67 -8.32
CA THR A 121 -3.98 -2.70 -7.14
C THR A 121 -4.79 -3.98 -7.11
N VAL A 122 -4.75 -4.66 -5.96
CA VAL A 122 -5.40 -5.95 -5.70
C VAL A 122 -6.57 -5.75 -4.77
N THR A 123 -7.76 -6.17 -5.19
CA THR A 123 -8.93 -6.21 -4.30
C THR A 123 -8.75 -7.29 -3.24
N LEU A 124 -9.01 -6.94 -1.98
CA LEU A 124 -8.93 -7.85 -0.85
C LEU A 124 -10.31 -8.42 -0.53
N THR A 125 -10.47 -9.72 -0.74
CA THR A 125 -11.67 -10.52 -0.47
C THR A 125 -11.44 -11.43 0.75
N ASN A 126 -12.50 -12.01 1.34
CA ASN A 126 -12.39 -12.96 2.46
C ASN A 126 -11.51 -12.47 3.63
N ARG A 127 -11.53 -11.16 3.91
CA ARG A 127 -10.69 -10.51 4.92
C ARG A 127 -11.04 -11.04 6.32
N PRO A 128 -10.05 -11.40 7.16
CA PRO A 128 -10.32 -11.83 8.52
C PRO A 128 -10.98 -10.71 9.34
N ALA A 129 -11.86 -11.10 10.26
CA ALA A 129 -12.40 -10.19 11.24
C ALA A 129 -11.35 -9.94 12.33
N GLY A 130 -10.90 -8.69 12.45
CA GLY A 130 -9.93 -8.28 13.47
C GLY A 130 -8.48 -8.45 13.03
N THR A 131 -7.60 -8.61 14.02
CA THR A 131 -6.14 -8.59 13.82
C THR A 131 -5.61 -9.92 13.30
N THR A 132 -4.72 -9.88 12.30
CA THR A 132 -4.02 -11.03 11.72
C THR A 132 -2.57 -10.68 11.38
N THR A 133 -1.77 -11.67 11.03
CA THR A 133 -0.57 -11.48 10.19
C THR A 133 -0.96 -11.69 8.72
N LEU A 134 -0.45 -10.82 7.83
CA LEU A 134 -0.53 -11.00 6.38
C LEU A 134 0.78 -11.53 5.83
N TYR A 135 0.69 -12.28 4.75
CA TYR A 135 1.82 -12.82 4.00
C TYR A 135 1.71 -12.38 2.55
N ALA A 136 2.76 -11.76 2.01
CA ALA A 136 2.97 -11.65 0.58
C ALA A 136 3.77 -12.89 0.17
N LYS A 137 3.11 -13.88 -0.44
CA LYS A 137 3.72 -15.14 -0.90
C LYS A 137 3.93 -15.10 -2.40
N PHE A 138 5.11 -15.50 -2.85
CA PHE A 138 5.50 -15.49 -4.25
C PHE A 138 5.30 -16.87 -4.88
N VAL A 139 4.61 -16.91 -6.02
CA VAL A 139 4.18 -18.17 -6.63
C VAL A 139 4.45 -18.20 -8.12
N ASN A 140 5.30 -19.13 -8.54
CA ASN A 140 5.36 -19.61 -9.91
C ASN A 140 5.87 -21.06 -9.89
N ALA A 141 4.96 -22.03 -9.92
CA ALA A 141 5.31 -23.45 -9.85
C ALA A 141 6.12 -23.97 -11.05
N ALA A 142 6.22 -23.17 -12.13
CA ALA A 142 7.07 -23.50 -13.27
C ALA A 142 8.54 -23.08 -13.06
N GLN A 143 8.85 -22.33 -12.01
CA GLN A 143 10.23 -21.97 -11.68
C GLN A 143 10.99 -23.23 -11.21
N VAL A 144 12.19 -23.41 -11.72
CA VAL A 144 13.09 -24.53 -11.38
C VAL A 144 14.48 -23.98 -11.09
N GLY A 145 15.31 -24.72 -10.36
CA GLY A 145 16.65 -24.27 -9.99
C GLY A 145 17.47 -23.79 -11.20
N GLY A 146 18.09 -22.61 -11.07
CA GLY A 146 18.88 -21.98 -12.13
C GLY A 146 18.10 -21.07 -13.09
N THR A 147 16.78 -20.91 -12.91
CA THR A 147 16.03 -19.84 -13.59
C THR A 147 16.19 -18.51 -12.85
N PRO A 148 16.00 -17.35 -13.52
CA PRO A 148 15.98 -16.05 -12.85
C PRO A 148 14.93 -15.95 -11.75
N ASP A 149 15.14 -15.03 -10.81
CA ASP A 149 14.18 -14.66 -9.78
C ASP A 149 12.83 -14.26 -10.39
N LEU A 150 11.77 -14.39 -9.61
CA LEU A 150 10.41 -14.11 -10.08
C LEU A 150 10.18 -12.60 -10.29
N LEU A 151 10.52 -11.77 -9.31
CA LEU A 151 10.21 -10.33 -9.26
C LEU A 151 10.91 -9.66 -8.07
N SER A 152 10.74 -8.36 -7.90
CA SER A 152 11.09 -7.64 -6.66
C SER A 152 9.87 -6.87 -6.13
N LEU A 153 9.70 -6.83 -4.82
CA LEU A 153 8.62 -6.10 -4.15
C LEU A 153 9.24 -4.94 -3.35
N ASP A 154 8.82 -3.72 -3.65
CA ASP A 154 9.34 -2.48 -3.08
C ASP A 154 8.48 -2.01 -1.92
N TRP A 155 7.18 -1.85 -2.13
CA TRP A 155 6.28 -1.36 -1.08
C TRP A 155 4.86 -1.90 -1.20
N LEU A 156 4.11 -1.81 -0.10
CA LEU A 156 2.69 -2.12 -0.02
C LEU A 156 1.92 -0.90 0.47
N ARG A 157 0.80 -0.57 -0.18
CA ARG A 157 -0.09 0.52 0.23
C ARG A 157 -1.54 0.03 0.34
N PHE A 158 -2.05 0.01 1.56
CA PHE A 158 -3.41 -0.40 1.88
C PHE A 158 -4.41 0.74 1.64
N ASN A 159 -5.49 0.44 0.91
CA ASN A 159 -6.46 1.42 0.47
C ASN A 159 -7.81 1.22 1.17
N GLY A 160 -8.39 2.34 1.62
CA GLY A 160 -9.65 2.39 2.36
C GLY A 160 -9.52 3.30 3.58
N SER A 161 -10.62 3.57 4.27
CA SER A 161 -10.63 4.51 5.41
C SER A 161 -9.86 3.96 6.61
N GLY A 162 -9.82 2.63 6.79
CA GLY A 162 -9.26 2.04 8.01
C GLY A 162 -10.11 2.41 9.23
N VAL A 163 -9.44 2.74 10.34
CA VAL A 163 -10.07 3.27 11.56
C VAL A 163 -10.23 4.79 11.57
N LYS A 164 -9.88 5.48 10.47
CA LYS A 164 -10.04 6.92 10.38
C LYS A 164 -11.52 7.28 10.32
N GLN A 165 -11.96 8.20 11.19
CA GLN A 165 -13.20 8.92 10.99
C GLN A 165 -12.95 10.04 9.97
N GLU A 166 -13.68 10.03 8.85
CA GLU A 166 -13.61 11.11 7.87
C GLU A 166 -14.60 12.20 8.30
N PRO A 167 -14.18 13.45 8.58
CA PRO A 167 -15.06 14.52 9.06
C PRO A 167 -15.99 15.12 7.98
N GLY A 168 -16.43 14.29 7.02
CA GLY A 168 -17.19 14.73 5.86
C GLY A 168 -16.31 15.30 4.73
N GLY A 169 -16.94 15.47 3.56
CA GLY A 169 -16.29 15.89 2.31
C GLY A 169 -15.76 14.72 1.46
N ALA A 170 -15.89 14.83 0.14
CA ALA A 170 -15.43 13.82 -0.81
C ALA A 170 -14.12 14.23 -1.48
N LEU A 171 -13.30 13.27 -1.87
CA LEU A 171 -12.18 13.48 -2.77
C LEU A 171 -12.28 12.40 -3.86
N SER A 172 -12.41 12.84 -5.10
CA SER A 172 -12.38 11.96 -6.27
C SER A 172 -11.19 12.30 -7.15
N LEU A 173 -10.75 11.31 -7.89
CA LEU A 173 -9.61 11.41 -8.78
C LEU A 173 -9.99 10.86 -10.16
N ALA A 174 -9.62 11.57 -11.22
CA ALA A 174 -9.88 11.20 -12.60
C ALA A 174 -8.63 11.29 -13.48
N ALA A 175 -8.58 10.50 -14.55
CA ALA A 175 -7.54 10.52 -15.58
C ALA A 175 -8.15 10.67 -16.97
N SER A 176 -7.46 11.42 -17.83
CA SER A 176 -7.82 11.55 -19.25
C SER A 176 -6.56 11.64 -20.11
N PRO A 177 -6.28 10.63 -20.97
CA PRO A 177 -6.86 9.28 -20.95
C PRO A 177 -6.44 8.47 -19.72
N GLY A 178 -7.30 7.56 -19.22
CA GLY A 178 -6.95 6.61 -18.16
C GLY A 178 -6.24 5.34 -18.65
N SER A 179 -6.20 5.13 -19.97
CA SER A 179 -5.52 4.00 -20.59
C SER A 179 -5.11 4.30 -22.03
N GLY A 180 -4.07 3.64 -22.53
CA GLY A 180 -3.58 3.78 -23.90
C GLY A 180 -2.26 3.07 -24.11
N THR A 181 -1.59 3.27 -25.25
CA THR A 181 -0.27 2.69 -25.53
C THR A 181 0.86 3.54 -24.99
N ALA A 182 2.00 2.93 -24.67
CA ALA A 182 3.20 3.67 -24.30
C ALA A 182 3.78 4.49 -25.48
N PRO A 183 4.32 5.72 -25.25
CA PRO A 183 4.19 6.50 -24.02
C PRO A 183 2.78 7.08 -23.86
N LEU A 184 2.16 6.89 -22.69
CA LEU A 184 0.85 7.43 -22.37
C LEU A 184 0.99 8.74 -21.60
N ILE A 185 0.58 9.85 -22.19
CA ILE A 185 0.46 11.13 -21.47
C ILE A 185 -0.96 11.24 -20.93
N SER A 186 -1.12 11.22 -19.60
CA SER A 186 -2.41 11.30 -18.91
C SER A 186 -2.50 12.58 -18.08
N THR A 187 -3.58 13.33 -18.27
CA THR A 187 -3.93 14.44 -17.36
C THR A 187 -4.69 13.87 -16.17
N LEU A 188 -4.14 14.05 -14.97
CA LEU A 188 -4.77 13.67 -13.71
C LEU A 188 -5.47 14.89 -13.10
N THR A 189 -6.65 14.71 -12.55
CA THR A 189 -7.46 15.78 -11.96
C THR A 189 -8.09 15.32 -10.64
N ALA A 190 -7.87 16.09 -9.58
CA ALA A 190 -8.49 15.89 -8.27
C ALA A 190 -9.69 16.82 -8.10
N THR A 191 -10.78 16.29 -7.54
CA THR A 191 -11.95 17.10 -7.14
C THR A 191 -12.24 16.85 -5.67
N ALA A 192 -12.10 17.90 -4.86
CA ALA A 192 -12.22 17.83 -3.41
C ALA A 192 -13.36 18.73 -2.92
N THR A 193 -14.26 18.18 -2.11
CA THR A 193 -15.19 18.98 -1.29
C THR A 193 -14.47 19.43 -0.03
N VAL A 194 -14.39 20.74 0.17
CA VAL A 194 -13.73 21.33 1.34
C VAL A 194 -14.75 21.44 2.49
N PRO A 195 -14.48 20.87 3.68
CA PRO A 195 -15.32 21.05 4.85
C PRO A 195 -15.48 22.54 5.23
N SER A 196 -16.61 22.91 5.82
CA SER A 196 -16.86 24.28 6.27
C SER A 196 -15.75 24.78 7.20
N GLY A 197 -15.26 26.00 6.98
CA GLY A 197 -14.19 26.60 7.78
C GLY A 197 -12.76 26.10 7.46
N GLN A 198 -12.59 25.18 6.51
CA GLN A 198 -11.29 24.72 6.04
C GLN A 198 -10.93 25.29 4.67
N SER A 199 -9.64 25.28 4.34
CA SER A 199 -9.13 25.39 2.98
C SER A 199 -8.08 24.31 2.74
N ILE A 200 -7.77 24.01 1.46
CA ILE A 200 -6.71 23.08 1.09
C ILE A 200 -5.39 23.82 1.08
N THR A 201 -4.39 23.27 1.77
CA THR A 201 -3.03 23.82 1.86
C THR A 201 -2.05 23.10 0.96
N ASP A 202 -2.34 21.85 0.57
CA ASP A 202 -1.47 21.07 -0.31
C ASP A 202 -2.23 20.00 -1.11
N TYR A 203 -1.78 19.76 -2.33
CA TYR A 203 -2.07 18.57 -3.13
C TYR A 203 -0.75 17.83 -3.37
N ALA A 204 -0.59 16.66 -2.77
CA ALA A 204 0.55 15.78 -2.96
C ALA A 204 0.22 14.66 -3.95
N TRP A 205 0.84 14.68 -5.12
CA TRP A 205 0.65 13.72 -6.21
C TRP A 205 1.76 12.68 -6.24
N ASP A 206 1.37 11.42 -6.07
CA ASP A 206 2.20 10.24 -6.26
C ASP A 206 1.67 9.51 -7.50
N PHE A 207 2.51 9.33 -8.51
CA PHE A 207 2.11 8.76 -9.79
C PHE A 207 2.14 7.22 -9.82
N GLY A 208 2.63 6.58 -8.75
CA GLY A 208 2.70 5.13 -8.63
C GLY A 208 3.79 4.48 -9.49
N ASP A 209 4.76 5.24 -9.97
CA ASP A 209 5.90 4.79 -10.79
C ASP A 209 7.25 5.03 -10.10
N ASN A 210 7.24 5.30 -8.79
CA ASN A 210 8.37 5.72 -7.94
C ASN A 210 9.01 7.07 -8.30
N SER A 211 8.43 7.85 -9.22
CA SER A 211 8.84 9.24 -9.38
C SER A 211 8.54 10.06 -8.11
N ALA A 212 9.26 11.17 -7.94
CA ALA A 212 9.12 12.03 -6.77
C ALA A 212 7.71 12.60 -6.66
N VAL A 213 7.20 12.65 -5.42
CA VAL A 213 5.88 13.25 -5.14
C VAL A 213 5.90 14.73 -5.50
N THR A 214 4.90 15.18 -6.26
CA THR A 214 4.76 16.58 -6.67
C THR A 214 3.72 17.29 -5.80
N HIS A 215 4.06 18.46 -5.26
CA HIS A 215 3.26 19.19 -4.27
C HIS A 215 2.80 20.56 -4.77
N GLY A 216 1.73 21.10 -4.17
CA GLY A 216 1.29 22.47 -4.43
C GLY A 216 -0.16 22.74 -3.99
N ALA A 217 -0.37 23.86 -3.29
CA ALA A 217 -1.68 24.25 -2.76
C ALA A 217 -2.78 24.41 -3.84
N THR A 218 -2.39 24.75 -5.06
CA THR A 218 -3.30 24.95 -6.21
C THR A 218 -3.19 23.86 -7.27
N LEU A 219 -2.38 22.81 -7.03
CA LEU A 219 -2.08 21.75 -7.98
C LEU A 219 -3.21 20.71 -8.04
N ARG A 220 -4.41 21.15 -8.43
CA ARG A 220 -5.58 20.27 -8.59
C ARG A 220 -5.50 19.36 -9.81
N SER A 221 -4.61 19.66 -10.76
CA SER A 221 -4.41 18.88 -11.98
C SER A 221 -2.96 18.93 -12.42
N THR A 222 -2.46 17.82 -12.96
CA THR A 222 -1.09 17.67 -13.46
C THR A 222 -1.06 16.67 -14.61
N GLY A 223 -0.15 16.86 -15.57
CA GLY A 223 0.12 15.91 -16.65
C GLY A 223 1.23 14.95 -16.24
N GLN A 224 1.01 13.65 -16.45
CA GLN A 224 2.01 12.60 -16.19
C GLN A 224 2.25 11.76 -17.45
N SER A 225 3.51 11.51 -17.77
CA SER A 225 3.92 10.61 -18.84
C SER A 225 4.27 9.24 -18.26
N TYR A 226 3.62 8.19 -18.77
CA TYR A 226 3.95 6.81 -18.46
C TYR A 226 4.61 6.18 -19.69
N PRO A 227 5.95 6.08 -19.72
CA PRO A 227 6.70 5.74 -20.94
C PRO A 227 6.70 4.23 -21.26
N ARG A 228 6.17 3.39 -20.36
CA ARG A 228 6.26 1.93 -20.46
C ARG A 228 4.90 1.31 -20.23
N LYS A 229 4.67 0.17 -20.88
CA LYS A 229 3.57 -0.75 -20.59
C LYS A 229 3.57 -1.11 -19.10
N GLY A 230 2.39 -1.15 -18.49
CA GLY A 230 2.22 -1.50 -17.09
C GLY A 230 0.94 -0.92 -16.50
N THR A 231 0.64 -1.35 -15.27
CA THR A 231 -0.44 -0.81 -14.46
C THR A 231 0.15 0.12 -13.41
N PHE A 232 -0.32 1.35 -13.33
CA PHE A 232 0.14 2.33 -12.34
C PHE A 232 -1.05 2.80 -11.51
N THR A 233 -0.88 2.92 -10.20
CA THR A 233 -1.91 3.45 -9.30
C THR A 233 -1.49 4.83 -8.79
N ALA A 234 -1.93 5.86 -9.52
CA ALA A 234 -1.76 7.24 -9.10
C ALA A 234 -2.60 7.54 -7.86
N ARG A 235 -2.07 8.37 -6.97
CA ARG A 235 -2.70 8.80 -5.72
C ARG A 235 -2.49 10.30 -5.54
N VAL A 236 -3.55 10.97 -5.13
CA VAL A 236 -3.48 12.35 -4.61
C VAL A 236 -3.79 12.33 -3.13
N THR A 237 -3.05 13.12 -2.35
CA THR A 237 -3.36 13.43 -0.95
C THR A 237 -3.56 14.93 -0.82
N VAL A 238 -4.74 15.32 -0.33
CA VAL A 238 -5.02 16.72 0.00
C VAL A 238 -4.80 16.93 1.49
N THR A 239 -4.21 18.05 1.84
CA THR A 239 -4.03 18.50 3.24
C THR A 239 -4.87 19.75 3.46
N TYR A 240 -5.61 19.80 4.57
CA TYR A 240 -6.41 20.97 4.96
C TYR A 240 -5.68 21.85 5.97
N THR A 241 -6.18 23.07 6.17
CA THR A 241 -5.67 24.00 7.21
C THR A 241 -5.72 23.46 8.64
N SER A 242 -6.50 22.40 8.92
CA SER A 242 -6.51 21.68 10.21
C SER A 242 -5.35 20.69 10.38
N GLY A 243 -4.60 20.40 9.30
CA GLY A 243 -3.62 19.32 9.25
C GLY A 243 -4.22 17.96 8.89
N GLU A 244 -5.54 17.85 8.75
CA GLU A 244 -6.17 16.62 8.28
C GLU A 244 -5.83 16.34 6.81
N THR A 245 -5.67 15.06 6.48
CA THR A 245 -5.37 14.63 5.11
C THR A 245 -6.43 13.70 4.57
N ARG A 246 -6.71 13.77 3.26
CA ARG A 246 -7.58 12.83 2.56
C ARG A 246 -6.93 12.36 1.27
N SER A 247 -7.14 11.11 0.89
CA SER A 247 -6.52 10.56 -0.31
C SER A 247 -7.52 9.86 -1.20
N ALA A 248 -7.27 9.96 -2.51
CA ALA A 248 -7.94 9.18 -3.54
C ALA A 248 -6.87 8.57 -4.45
N ASN A 249 -7.19 7.43 -5.04
CA ASN A 249 -6.32 6.75 -5.99
C ASN A 249 -7.13 6.30 -7.20
N LEU A 250 -6.44 6.09 -8.32
CA LEU A 250 -7.02 5.60 -9.56
C LEU A 250 -5.97 4.76 -10.30
N THR A 251 -6.43 3.79 -11.09
CA THR A 251 -5.54 2.95 -11.91
C THR A 251 -5.40 3.51 -13.33
N ILE A 252 -4.17 3.68 -13.78
CA ILE A 252 -3.76 3.97 -15.16
C ILE A 252 -3.27 2.68 -15.80
N THR A 253 -3.74 2.36 -17.00
CA THR A 253 -3.31 1.16 -17.73
C THR A 253 -2.61 1.52 -19.02
N VAL A 254 -1.31 1.22 -19.11
CA VAL A 254 -0.52 1.41 -20.32
C VAL A 254 -0.31 0.06 -21.00
N ASN A 255 -0.68 -0.04 -22.27
CA ASN A 255 -0.64 -1.25 -23.09
C ASN A 255 0.60 -1.33 -23.98
#